data_AF-A0A650CVN0-F1
#
_entry.id   AF-A0A650CVN0-F1
#
_cell.length_a   1.000
_cell.length_b   1.000
_cell.length_c   1.000
_cell.angle_alpha   90.00
_cell.angle_beta   90.00
_cell.angle_gamma   90.00
#
_symmetry.space_group_name_H-M   'P 1'
#
loop_
_entity.id
_entity.type
_entity.pdbx_description
1 polymer ?
#
loop_
_entity_poly.entity_id
_entity_poly.type
_entity_poly.pdbx_seq_one_letter_code
_entity_poly.pdbx_strand_id
1 'polypeptide(L)'
;MSTNFLSTPLIKVKVEVFYHSCPHNVSSGFYSCDPEEIASKLKGMKAVVIVGKYDEEHLKLYKEAALRAGINPLLVRVVDSSWGEKALEENKKILENGWVADLALVEEKGLPLSRRELIRGEIKTVKDRIDKPVWISDMCKLYRACTLCQDSCPYNAIKVDKKSGVSIDYTKCTACGLCVSSCPMSAIQFPSVSQQAIFELSKIKGNKIISCYKDKGNSIKLPCIAMLSAVDLALLRSSGEVELRCPGCELSKNLESLKRIVTDLNEAVGGISLITPEDKIEKKEAKVVTISSFSYLANKAEAMQEIIKQNNLPDITYDAFVNENSCTMCESCAKWCPTSALTIEYTDSGEKLSFNPDKCIGCKICINVCPEGDNGCSSGNKAIKLVPAKKVSHEKKDLMKDEIVRCKVCGAIVGSRKSLNLVKKIMKERGLECDDEWLERCPTHRAEYSFQKFFGMKAKFRPRRGPNEVGGV
;
A
#
# COMPACT_ATOMS: atom_id res chain seq x y z
N MET A 1 6.44 -24.70 2.79
CA MET A 1 5.44 -24.35 3.82
C MET A 1 5.08 -22.87 3.66
N SER A 2 4.06 -22.60 2.85
CA SER A 2 3.53 -21.25 2.62
C SER A 2 2.49 -20.95 3.70
N THR A 3 2.94 -20.33 4.79
CA THR A 3 2.02 -19.75 5.77
C THR A 3 1.30 -18.60 5.08
N ASN A 4 0.01 -18.76 4.80
CA ASN A 4 -0.87 -17.66 4.41
C ASN A 4 -0.91 -16.64 5.57
N PHE A 5 0.02 -15.68 5.56
CA PHE A 5 0.09 -14.59 6.55
C PHE A 5 -1.17 -13.72 6.56
N LEU A 6 -1.99 -13.78 5.50
CA LEU A 6 -3.17 -12.95 5.27
C LEU A 6 -4.49 -13.52 5.82
N SER A 7 -4.53 -14.79 6.26
CA SER A 7 -5.75 -15.42 6.79
C SER A 7 -5.82 -15.51 8.31
N THR A 8 -4.76 -15.12 9.01
CA THR A 8 -4.72 -14.97 10.46
C THR A 8 -4.69 -13.48 10.80
N PRO A 9 -5.44 -13.00 11.82
CA PRO A 9 -5.23 -11.67 12.34
C PRO A 9 -3.75 -11.54 12.66
N LEU A 10 -3.10 -10.51 12.12
CA LEU A 10 -1.68 -10.24 12.33
C LEU A 10 -1.35 -10.46 13.81
N ILE A 11 -0.39 -11.36 14.09
CA ILE A 11 -0.07 -11.80 15.45
C ILE A 11 0.18 -10.56 16.29
N LYS A 12 -0.69 -10.32 17.28
CA LYS A 12 -0.53 -9.19 18.19
C LYS A 12 0.70 -9.43 19.05
N VAL A 13 1.59 -8.45 19.07
CA VAL A 13 2.76 -8.50 19.94
C VAL A 13 2.31 -8.19 21.36
N LYS A 14 2.72 -9.01 22.33
CA LYS A 14 2.49 -8.70 23.74
C LYS A 14 3.35 -7.50 24.12
N VAL A 15 2.70 -6.41 24.52
CA VAL A 15 3.36 -5.14 24.89
C VAL A 15 3.33 -4.97 26.40
N GLU A 16 4.50 -4.74 26.97
CA GLU A 16 4.69 -4.44 28.40
C GLU A 16 4.93 -2.93 28.59
N VAL A 17 4.66 -2.44 29.81
CA VAL A 17 4.89 -1.02 30.15
C VAL A 17 5.96 -0.98 31.22
N PHE A 18 7.02 -0.23 30.96
CA PHE A 18 8.13 -0.03 31.88
C PHE A 18 8.17 1.43 32.32
N TYR A 19 8.05 1.66 33.63
CA TYR A 19 8.11 3.00 34.18
C TYR A 19 9.53 3.30 34.66
N HIS A 20 10.10 4.39 34.16
CA HIS A 20 11.45 4.84 34.45
C HIS A 20 11.44 6.19 35.16
N SER A 21 12.23 6.27 36.23
CA SER A 21 12.42 7.46 37.05
C SER A 21 13.90 7.81 37.09
N CYS A 22 14.23 9.11 37.14
CA CYS A 22 15.62 9.58 37.25
C CYS A 22 15.66 10.91 38.01
N PRO A 23 16.84 11.39 38.45
CA PRO A 23 16.93 12.67 39.16
C PRO A 23 16.32 13.85 38.37
N HIS A 24 16.32 13.76 37.04
CA HIS A 24 15.77 14.77 36.12
C HIS A 24 14.31 14.50 35.71
N ASN A 25 13.70 13.40 36.18
CA ASN A 25 12.32 13.01 35.91
C ASN A 25 11.79 12.21 37.11
N VAL A 26 11.27 12.92 38.11
CA VAL A 26 10.72 12.31 39.33
C VAL A 26 9.32 11.79 39.03
N SER A 27 9.27 10.56 38.53
CA SER A 27 8.05 9.78 38.29
C SER A 27 8.02 8.56 39.22
N SER A 28 6.90 7.82 39.24
CA SER A 28 6.86 6.47 39.81
C SER A 28 7.59 5.50 38.86
N GLY A 29 8.54 4.70 39.36
CA GLY A 29 9.22 3.72 38.50
C GLY A 29 10.60 3.29 38.99
N PHE A 30 11.32 2.58 38.14
CA PHE A 30 12.69 2.14 38.39
C PHE A 30 13.65 3.33 38.30
N TYR A 31 14.40 3.59 39.37
CA TYR A 31 15.31 4.73 39.47
C TYR A 31 16.75 4.32 39.13
N SER A 32 17.16 4.55 37.88
CA SER A 32 18.54 4.29 37.44
C SER A 32 18.84 5.00 36.12
N CYS A 33 20.02 5.57 35.95
CA CYS A 33 20.49 6.09 34.66
C CYS A 33 21.51 5.16 33.98
N ASP A 34 21.66 3.92 34.48
CA ASP A 34 22.59 2.94 33.92
C ASP A 34 21.88 2.06 32.86
N PRO A 35 22.33 2.07 31.59
CA PRO A 35 21.78 1.20 30.55
C PRO A 35 21.77 -0.29 30.93
N GLU A 36 22.75 -0.77 31.69
CA GLU A 36 22.87 -2.18 32.07
C GLU A 36 21.84 -2.58 33.14
N GLU A 37 21.61 -1.72 34.12
CA GLU A 37 20.57 -1.92 35.13
C GLU A 37 19.18 -1.88 34.50
N ILE A 38 18.91 -0.92 33.62
CA ILE A 38 17.64 -0.86 32.87
C ILE A 38 17.47 -2.11 32.01
N ALA A 39 18.51 -2.53 31.29
CA ALA A 39 18.47 -3.74 30.45
C ALA A 39 18.13 -5.00 31.26
N SER A 40 18.64 -5.11 32.49
CA SER A 40 18.32 -6.24 33.39
C SER A 40 16.82 -6.35 33.69
N LYS A 41 16.11 -5.21 33.77
CA LYS A 41 14.67 -5.14 34.02
C LYS A 41 13.84 -5.37 32.77
N LEU A 42 14.37 -5.03 31.60
CA LEU A 42 13.71 -5.25 30.31
C LEU A 42 13.87 -6.69 29.80
N LYS A 43 14.80 -7.48 30.35
CA LYS A 43 15.12 -8.83 29.87
C LYS A 43 13.87 -9.73 29.86
N GLY A 44 13.62 -10.35 28.71
CA GLY A 44 12.48 -11.28 28.51
C GLY A 44 11.24 -10.62 27.89
N MET A 45 11.17 -9.29 27.85
CA MET A 45 10.11 -8.57 27.16
C MET A 45 10.32 -8.62 25.63
N LYS A 46 9.22 -8.69 24.86
CA LYS A 46 9.28 -8.64 23.38
C LYS A 46 9.09 -7.24 22.82
N ALA A 47 8.12 -6.50 23.36
CA ALA A 47 7.83 -5.12 23.02
C ALA A 47 7.52 -4.34 24.28
N VAL A 48 7.97 -3.09 24.36
CA VAL A 48 7.86 -2.28 25.58
C VAL A 48 7.56 -0.83 25.26
N VAL A 49 6.61 -0.26 26.01
CA VAL A 49 6.45 1.19 26.14
C VAL A 49 7.17 1.64 27.40
N ILE A 50 8.20 2.47 27.25
CA ILE A 50 8.92 3.09 28.35
C ILE A 50 8.24 4.42 28.68
N VAL A 51 7.72 4.55 29.89
CA VAL A 51 7.18 5.80 30.42
C VAL A 51 8.30 6.49 31.18
N GLY A 52 8.83 7.57 30.61
CA GLY A 52 10.01 8.27 31.11
C GLY A 52 10.35 9.47 30.22
N LYS A 53 11.37 10.25 30.58
CA LYS A 53 11.66 11.53 29.89
C LYS A 53 11.91 11.35 28.38
N TYR A 54 11.27 12.17 27.55
CA TYR A 54 11.45 12.17 26.09
C TYR A 54 12.44 13.27 25.66
N ASP A 55 13.75 12.98 25.79
CA ASP A 55 14.83 13.82 25.26
C ASP A 55 15.93 12.98 24.59
N GLU A 56 16.84 13.63 23.86
CA GLU A 56 17.87 12.93 23.08
C GLU A 56 18.81 12.06 23.92
N GLU A 57 19.10 12.45 25.16
CA GLU A 57 19.97 11.69 26.06
C GLU A 57 19.27 10.43 26.54
N HIS A 58 18.02 10.54 26.99
CA HIS A 58 17.23 9.41 27.46
C HIS A 58 16.84 8.47 26.32
N LEU A 59 16.53 8.98 25.13
CA LEU A 59 16.28 8.13 23.96
C LEU A 59 17.51 7.27 23.59
N LYS A 60 18.73 7.81 23.72
CA LYS A 60 19.96 7.03 23.55
C LYS A 60 20.12 5.98 24.66
N LEU A 61 19.90 6.37 25.92
CA LEU A 61 19.93 5.48 27.08
C LEU A 61 18.96 4.29 26.90
N TYR A 62 17.69 4.55 26.56
CA TYR A 62 16.69 3.51 26.39
C TYR A 62 16.98 2.62 25.18
N LYS A 63 17.47 3.19 24.07
CA LYS A 63 17.89 2.41 22.90
C LYS A 63 19.03 1.45 23.27
N GLU A 64 20.03 1.94 24.00
CA GLU A 64 21.14 1.11 24.46
C GLU A 64 20.67 0.00 25.41
N ALA A 65 19.82 0.34 26.39
CA ALA A 65 19.27 -0.63 27.33
C ALA A 65 18.45 -1.73 26.62
N ALA A 66 17.63 -1.35 25.62
CA ALA A 66 16.87 -2.30 24.82
C ALA A 66 17.78 -3.26 24.03
N LEU A 67 18.83 -2.73 23.40
CA LEU A 67 19.82 -3.54 22.68
C LEU A 67 20.54 -4.52 23.61
N ARG A 68 20.98 -4.05 24.80
CA ARG A 68 21.60 -4.90 25.83
C ARG A 68 20.65 -5.99 26.34
N ALA A 69 19.34 -5.70 26.42
CA ALA A 69 18.31 -6.66 26.81
C ALA A 69 17.94 -7.66 25.70
N GLY A 70 18.44 -7.48 24.46
CA GLY A 70 18.10 -8.29 23.30
C GLY A 70 16.72 -7.98 22.71
N ILE A 71 16.15 -6.82 23.03
CA ILE A 71 14.87 -6.37 22.49
C ILE A 71 15.11 -5.71 21.13
N ASN A 72 14.22 -6.00 20.17
CA ASN A 72 14.18 -5.29 18.90
C ASN A 72 13.92 -3.79 19.16
N PRO A 73 14.84 -2.85 18.83
CA PRO A 73 14.66 -1.43 19.11
C PRO A 73 13.42 -0.81 18.46
N LEU A 74 12.92 -1.41 17.39
CA LEU A 74 11.70 -0.97 16.69
C LEU A 74 10.42 -1.38 17.42
N LEU A 75 10.52 -2.28 18.39
CA LEU A 75 9.45 -2.68 19.31
C LEU A 75 9.53 -1.93 20.65
N VAL A 76 10.26 -0.82 20.68
CA VAL A 76 10.38 0.06 21.84
C VAL A 76 9.80 1.42 21.50
N ARG A 77 8.92 1.93 22.36
CA ARG A 77 8.41 3.31 22.28
C ARG A 77 8.60 4.01 23.61
N VAL A 78 8.83 5.32 23.55
CA VAL A 78 9.03 6.16 24.74
C VAL A 78 7.89 7.17 24.79
N VAL A 79 7.24 7.25 25.94
CA VAL A 79 6.18 8.21 26.24
C VAL A 79 6.64 9.04 27.41
N ASP A 80 6.65 10.37 27.24
CA ASP A 80 7.00 11.25 28.34
C ASP A 80 6.02 11.10 29.51
N SER A 81 6.54 11.11 30.73
CA SER A 81 5.72 10.99 31.95
C SER A 81 4.64 12.09 32.04
N SER A 82 4.83 13.24 31.40
CA SER A 82 3.87 14.35 31.34
C SER A 82 2.76 14.19 30.29
N TRP A 83 2.84 13.22 29.38
CA TRP A 83 1.93 13.13 28.22
C TRP A 83 0.58 12.44 28.51
N GLY A 84 0.43 11.85 29.69
CA GLY A 84 -0.82 11.26 30.18
C GLY A 84 -1.14 9.87 29.60
N GLU A 85 -2.23 9.27 30.11
CA GLU A 85 -2.61 7.87 29.81
C GLU A 85 -2.99 7.63 28.34
N LYS A 86 -3.59 8.62 27.69
CA LYS A 86 -3.97 8.51 26.28
C LYS A 86 -2.75 8.25 25.38
N ALA A 87 -1.64 8.96 25.62
CA ALA A 87 -0.41 8.74 24.87
C ALA A 87 0.15 7.33 25.09
N LEU A 88 0.03 6.79 26.31
CA LEU A 88 0.41 5.42 26.62
C LEU A 88 -0.46 4.41 25.85
N GLU A 89 -1.77 4.60 25.81
CA GLU A 89 -2.70 3.73 25.06
C GLU A 89 -2.40 3.73 23.56
N GLU A 90 -2.22 4.91 22.96
CA GLU A 90 -1.90 5.06 21.54
C GLU A 90 -0.58 4.36 21.17
N ASN A 91 0.48 4.59 21.97
CA ASN A 91 1.79 3.97 21.71
C ASN A 91 1.78 2.46 21.94
N LYS A 92 1.01 1.97 22.92
CA LYS A 92 0.79 0.54 23.14
C LYS A 92 0.09 -0.09 21.92
N LYS A 93 -0.95 0.55 21.38
CA LYS A 93 -1.69 0.04 20.21
C LYS A 93 -0.80 -0.12 18.98
N ILE A 94 0.15 0.80 18.79
CA ILE A 94 1.12 0.72 17.70
C ILE A 94 2.01 -0.51 17.84
N LEU A 95 2.58 -0.71 19.04
CA LEU A 95 3.47 -1.85 19.30
C LEU A 95 2.75 -3.19 19.25
N GLU A 96 1.47 -3.25 19.68
CA GLU A 96 0.64 -4.46 19.56
C GLU A 96 0.55 -4.93 18.10
N ASN A 97 0.70 -4.02 17.13
CA ASN A 97 0.66 -4.30 15.71
C ASN A 97 2.06 -4.17 15.04
N GLY A 98 3.14 -4.21 15.81
CA GLY A 98 4.52 -4.02 15.34
C GLY A 98 5.16 -5.22 14.63
N TRP A 99 4.39 -6.15 14.07
CA TRP A 99 4.88 -7.41 13.48
C TRP A 99 5.90 -7.21 12.32
N VAL A 100 5.87 -6.05 11.65
CA VAL A 100 6.80 -5.70 10.56
C VAL A 100 8.22 -5.46 11.08
N ALA A 101 8.39 -5.21 12.38
CA ALA A 101 9.68 -4.92 13.00
C ALA A 101 10.72 -6.02 12.76
N ASP A 102 10.28 -7.27 12.63
CA ASP A 102 11.18 -8.40 12.39
C ASP A 102 11.68 -8.53 10.95
N LEU A 103 11.03 -7.84 10.01
CA LEU A 103 11.42 -7.77 8.59
C LEU A 103 12.47 -6.68 8.31
N ALA A 104 12.78 -5.84 9.31
CA ALA A 104 13.78 -4.79 9.18
C ALA A 104 15.16 -5.34 8.84
N LEU A 105 15.92 -4.58 8.04
CA LEU A 105 17.33 -4.84 7.80
C LEU A 105 18.10 -4.82 9.13
N VAL A 106 18.93 -5.84 9.33
CA VAL A 106 19.77 -6.00 10.53
C VAL A 106 21.19 -5.53 10.22
N GLU A 107 21.76 -4.72 11.09
CA GLU A 107 23.17 -4.32 11.09
C GLU A 107 23.85 -4.80 12.38
N GLU A 108 25.09 -5.25 12.28
CA GLU A 108 25.92 -5.51 13.46
C GLU A 108 26.62 -4.23 13.90
N LYS A 109 26.45 -3.86 15.17
CA LYS A 109 27.09 -2.68 15.78
C LYS A 109 27.74 -3.03 17.10
N GLY A 110 28.89 -2.41 17.36
CA GLY A 110 29.47 -2.40 18.71
C GLY A 110 28.67 -1.47 19.61
N LEU A 111 28.41 -1.91 20.85
CA LEU A 111 27.81 -1.05 21.86
C LEU A 111 28.88 -0.17 22.54
N PRO A 112 28.50 1.02 23.04
CA PRO A 112 29.34 1.77 23.97
C PRO A 112 29.75 0.89 25.16
N LEU A 113 31.05 0.82 25.44
CA LEU A 113 31.58 0.01 26.53
C LEU A 113 31.57 0.82 27.82
N SER A 114 31.07 0.22 28.90
CA SER A 114 31.34 0.72 30.24
C SER A 114 32.82 0.52 30.58
N ARG A 115 33.34 1.29 31.55
CA ARG A 115 34.70 1.11 32.07
C ARG A 115 34.94 -0.33 32.54
N ARG A 116 33.92 -0.96 33.13
CA ARG A 116 34.01 -2.32 33.67
C ARG A 116 34.09 -3.38 32.56
N GLU A 117 33.32 -3.21 31.49
CA GLU A 117 33.35 -4.09 30.31
C GLU A 117 34.70 -3.97 29.58
N LEU A 118 35.23 -2.76 29.45
CA LEU A 118 36.56 -2.54 28.88
C LEU A 118 37.65 -3.25 29.69
N ILE A 119 37.63 -3.10 31.03
CA ILE A 119 38.59 -3.77 31.93
C ILE A 119 38.50 -5.30 31.81
N ARG A 120 37.30 -5.85 31.63
CA ARG A 120 37.08 -7.30 31.48
C ARG A 120 37.32 -7.83 30.06
N GLY A 121 37.59 -6.96 29.09
CA GLY A 121 37.71 -7.34 27.68
C GLY A 121 36.40 -7.81 27.05
N GLU A 122 35.25 -7.46 27.63
CA GLU A 122 33.93 -7.89 27.18
C GLU A 122 33.42 -6.94 26.08
N ILE A 123 33.84 -7.16 24.82
CA ILE A 123 33.31 -6.41 23.67
C ILE A 123 31.96 -7.00 23.26
N LYS A 124 30.88 -6.23 23.43
CA LYS A 124 29.52 -6.63 23.03
C LYS A 124 29.16 -6.07 21.66
N THR A 125 28.88 -6.96 20.70
CA THR A 125 28.22 -6.63 19.44
C THR A 125 26.74 -6.98 19.53
N VAL A 126 25.90 -6.14 18.92
CA VAL A 126 24.45 -6.32 18.90
C VAL A 126 23.90 -6.19 17.49
N LYS A 127 22.78 -6.86 17.26
CA LYS A 127 21.98 -6.74 16.04
C LYS A 127 21.04 -5.53 16.18
N ASP A 128 21.44 -4.40 15.61
CA ASP A 128 20.57 -3.22 15.48
C ASP A 128 19.68 -3.39 14.24
N ARG A 129 18.53 -2.71 14.20
CA ARG A 129 17.61 -2.76 13.07
C ARG A 129 17.36 -1.37 12.54
N ILE A 130 17.42 -1.23 11.22
CA ILE A 130 17.20 0.06 10.56
C ILE A 130 15.71 0.23 10.27
N ASP A 131 15.16 1.36 10.69
CA ASP A 131 13.78 1.73 10.38
C ASP A 131 13.63 2.34 8.98
N LYS A 132 13.94 1.55 7.95
CA LYS A 132 13.72 1.90 6.54
C LYS A 132 12.59 1.05 5.97
N PRO A 133 11.83 1.57 4.98
CA PRO A 133 10.72 0.82 4.41
C PRO A 133 11.14 -0.56 3.90
N VAL A 134 10.29 -1.56 4.14
CA VAL A 134 10.47 -2.94 3.68
C VAL A 134 9.36 -3.33 2.71
N TRP A 135 9.67 -4.24 1.80
CA TRP A 135 8.69 -4.83 0.90
C TRP A 135 8.20 -6.19 1.43
N ILE A 136 6.89 -6.33 1.54
CA ILE A 136 6.22 -7.54 2.01
C ILE A 136 5.62 -8.24 0.78
N SER A 137 6.31 -9.29 0.31
CA SER A 137 5.96 -10.01 -0.93
C SER A 137 4.53 -10.54 -0.94
N ASP A 138 4.06 -11.05 0.20
CA ASP A 138 2.73 -11.65 0.32
C ASP A 138 1.61 -10.63 0.12
N MET A 139 1.87 -9.36 0.42
CA MET A 139 0.92 -8.24 0.24
C MET A 139 0.97 -7.63 -1.17
N CYS A 140 2.01 -7.91 -1.98
CA CYS A 140 2.14 -7.35 -3.33
C CYS A 140 2.24 -8.43 -4.40
N LYS A 141 1.13 -8.68 -5.09
CA LYS A 141 1.12 -9.51 -6.32
C LYS A 141 1.07 -8.66 -7.61
N LEU A 142 1.00 -7.34 -7.46
CA LEU A 142 0.78 -6.39 -8.55
C LEU A 142 2.07 -5.88 -9.20
N TYR A 143 3.26 -6.22 -8.67
CA TYR A 143 4.56 -5.75 -9.20
C TYR A 143 4.80 -6.06 -10.68
N ARG A 144 4.02 -6.99 -11.27
CA ARG A 144 4.06 -7.29 -12.71
C ARG A 144 3.50 -6.15 -13.59
N ALA A 145 2.65 -5.31 -13.02
CA ALA A 145 1.90 -4.26 -13.72
C ALA A 145 1.87 -2.90 -12.99
N CYS A 146 2.36 -2.83 -11.75
CA CYS A 146 2.33 -1.65 -10.89
C CYS A 146 3.74 -1.15 -10.58
N THR A 147 3.98 0.14 -10.75
CA THR A 147 5.27 0.83 -10.50
C THR A 147 5.16 1.95 -9.45
N LEU A 148 4.00 2.12 -8.79
CA LEU A 148 3.72 3.26 -7.91
C LEU A 148 4.82 3.54 -6.86
N CYS A 149 5.34 2.50 -6.20
CA CYS A 149 6.39 2.67 -5.19
C CYS A 149 7.70 3.18 -5.80
N GLN A 150 8.07 2.69 -6.99
CA GLN A 150 9.23 3.18 -7.74
C GLN A 150 9.01 4.61 -8.21
N ASP A 151 7.87 4.91 -8.83
CA ASP A 151 7.56 6.23 -9.40
C ASP A 151 7.45 7.30 -8.31
N SER A 152 7.01 6.93 -7.10
CA SER A 152 6.92 7.83 -5.95
C SER A 152 8.26 8.11 -5.25
N CYS A 153 9.35 7.45 -5.63
CA CYS A 153 10.64 7.58 -4.96
C CYS A 153 11.53 8.64 -5.64
N PRO A 154 11.68 9.86 -5.09
CA PRO A 154 12.50 10.91 -5.71
C PRO A 154 14.01 10.62 -5.67
N TYR A 155 14.42 9.57 -4.94
CA TYR A 155 15.81 9.17 -4.76
C TYR A 155 16.19 7.93 -5.59
N ASN A 156 15.27 7.40 -6.41
CA ASN A 156 15.48 6.20 -7.21
C ASN A 156 16.01 5.00 -6.38
N ALA A 157 15.58 4.91 -5.12
CA ALA A 157 15.97 3.86 -4.20
C ALA A 157 15.17 2.57 -4.41
N ILE A 158 14.04 2.62 -5.12
CA ILE A 158 13.15 1.47 -5.33
C ILE A 158 13.21 1.06 -6.80
N LYS A 159 13.39 -0.24 -7.04
CA LYS A 159 13.29 -0.84 -8.38
C LYS A 159 12.25 -1.96 -8.37
N VAL A 160 11.34 -1.90 -9.33
CA VAL A 160 10.33 -2.94 -9.57
C VAL A 160 10.78 -3.80 -10.73
N ASP A 161 11.08 -5.06 -10.45
CA ASP A 161 11.30 -6.09 -11.46
C ASP A 161 10.00 -6.90 -11.64
N LYS A 162 9.55 -7.00 -12.90
CA LYS A 162 8.26 -7.66 -13.23
C LYS A 162 8.27 -9.18 -12.97
N LYS A 163 9.43 -9.79 -12.74
CA LYS A 163 9.60 -11.22 -12.45
C LYS A 163 9.92 -11.47 -10.98
N SER A 164 10.85 -10.71 -10.39
CA SER A 164 11.37 -10.96 -9.04
C SER A 164 10.75 -10.09 -7.95
N GLY A 165 10.00 -9.04 -8.28
CA GLY A 165 9.30 -8.19 -7.32
C GLY A 165 9.98 -6.86 -7.05
N VAL A 166 9.89 -6.36 -5.81
CA VAL A 166 10.36 -5.02 -5.45
C VAL A 166 11.66 -5.11 -4.66
N SER A 167 12.68 -4.35 -5.08
CA SER A 167 13.94 -4.23 -4.36
C SER A 167 14.15 -2.79 -3.90
N ILE A 168 14.72 -2.63 -2.70
CA ILE A 168 15.00 -1.32 -2.09
C ILE A 168 16.51 -1.22 -1.85
N ASP A 169 17.14 -0.25 -2.50
CA ASP A 169 18.52 0.15 -2.24
C ASP A 169 18.55 1.02 -0.98
N TYR A 170 18.90 0.40 0.15
CA TYR A 170 18.94 1.07 1.44
C TYR A 170 20.03 2.15 1.54
N THR A 171 21.04 2.15 0.66
CA THR A 171 22.07 3.20 0.63
C THR A 171 21.51 4.52 0.11
N LYS A 172 20.57 4.44 -0.85
CA LYS A 172 19.88 5.61 -1.44
C LYS A 172 18.60 5.99 -0.68
N CYS A 173 18.01 5.04 0.04
CA CYS A 173 16.77 5.28 0.77
C CYS A 173 16.98 6.22 1.96
N THR A 174 16.31 7.37 1.92
CA THR A 174 16.34 8.41 2.96
C THR A 174 15.25 8.24 4.01
N ALA A 175 14.48 7.16 3.98
CA ALA A 175 13.34 6.92 4.88
C ALA A 175 12.25 8.01 4.85
N CYS A 176 12.01 8.67 3.71
CA CYS A 176 10.97 9.70 3.60
C CYS A 176 9.53 9.17 3.61
N GLY A 177 9.28 7.88 3.34
CA GLY A 177 7.95 7.29 3.45
C GLY A 177 6.98 7.52 2.27
N LEU A 178 7.35 8.25 1.22
CA LEU A 178 6.47 8.48 0.05
C LEU A 178 5.97 7.18 -0.61
N CYS A 179 6.83 6.15 -0.66
CA CYS A 179 6.46 4.82 -1.18
C CYS A 179 5.46 4.06 -0.28
N VAL A 180 5.48 4.32 1.03
CA VAL A 180 4.50 3.78 1.98
C VAL A 180 3.16 4.50 1.79
N SER A 181 3.19 5.81 1.59
CA SER A 181 2.00 6.62 1.30
C SER A 181 1.33 6.17 -0.01
N SER A 182 2.13 5.94 -1.07
CA SER A 182 1.63 5.63 -2.41
C SER A 182 1.16 4.19 -2.62
N CYS A 183 1.52 3.23 -1.75
CA CYS A 183 1.19 1.82 -1.94
C CYS A 183 -0.25 1.48 -1.50
N PRO A 184 -1.20 1.21 -2.42
CA PRO A 184 -2.58 0.92 -2.04
C PRO A 184 -2.76 -0.44 -1.35
N MET A 185 -1.87 -1.39 -1.65
CA MET A 185 -1.90 -2.73 -1.05
C MET A 185 -1.19 -2.78 0.29
N SER A 186 -0.64 -1.65 0.77
CA SER A 186 0.11 -1.59 2.03
C SER A 186 1.28 -2.57 2.07
N ALA A 187 1.87 -2.88 0.92
CA ALA A 187 2.95 -3.86 0.81
C ALA A 187 4.34 -3.25 1.05
N ILE A 188 4.44 -1.93 1.06
CA ILE A 188 5.63 -1.20 1.51
C ILE A 188 5.27 -0.57 2.84
N GLN A 189 5.99 -0.91 3.91
CA GLN A 189 5.70 -0.45 5.27
C GLN A 189 6.99 -0.09 6.02
N PHE A 190 6.87 0.78 7.02
CA PHE A 190 7.95 0.96 8.00
C PHE A 190 7.91 -0.17 9.03
N PRO A 191 9.07 -0.76 9.36
CA PRO A 191 9.15 -1.74 10.43
C PRO A 191 8.65 -1.28 11.80
N SER A 192 8.89 -0.03 12.18
CA SER A 192 8.44 0.52 13.48
C SER A 192 6.95 0.83 13.58
N VAL A 193 6.27 1.01 12.44
CA VAL A 193 4.84 1.35 12.37
C VAL A 193 4.22 0.65 11.17
N SER A 194 3.55 -0.46 11.45
CA SER A 194 2.79 -1.18 10.42
C SER A 194 1.56 -0.40 9.98
N GLN A 195 1.02 -0.74 8.81
CA GLN A 195 -0.24 -0.18 8.36
C GLN A 195 -1.38 -0.50 9.32
N GLN A 196 -1.39 -1.72 9.88
CA GLN A 196 -2.40 -2.13 10.85
C GLN A 196 -2.36 -1.26 12.10
N ALA A 197 -1.17 -0.82 12.54
CA ALA A 197 -1.07 0.13 13.65
C ALA A 197 -1.84 1.43 13.36
N ILE A 198 -1.75 1.98 12.15
CA ILE A 198 -2.49 3.19 11.75
C ILE A 198 -4.01 2.93 11.75
N PHE A 199 -4.45 1.77 11.25
CA PHE A 199 -5.87 1.37 11.26
C PHE A 199 -6.42 1.13 12.66
N GLU A 200 -5.61 0.64 13.58
CA GLU A 200 -6.04 0.45 14.97
C GLU A 200 -6.00 1.78 15.75
N LEU A 201 -5.04 2.66 15.45
CA LEU A 201 -5.01 4.02 16.00
C LEU A 201 -6.25 4.82 15.62
N SER A 202 -6.77 4.66 14.40
CA SER A 202 -7.99 5.36 13.98
C SER A 202 -9.23 4.95 14.76
N LYS A 203 -9.22 3.82 15.48
CA LYS A 203 -10.32 3.39 16.36
C LYS A 203 -10.31 4.07 17.72
N ILE A 204 -9.17 4.61 18.16
CA ILE A 204 -9.03 5.29 19.45
C ILE A 204 -9.68 6.68 19.33
N LYS A 205 -10.63 7.02 20.21
CA LYS A 205 -11.37 8.29 20.14
C LYS A 205 -10.53 9.50 20.61
N GLY A 206 -10.88 10.67 20.06
CA GLY A 206 -10.35 11.97 20.42
C GLY A 206 -9.22 12.44 19.52
N ASN A 207 -8.84 13.70 19.73
CA ASN A 207 -7.88 14.42 18.89
C ASN A 207 -6.49 13.77 18.93
N LYS A 208 -5.80 13.75 17.79
CA LYS A 208 -4.48 13.14 17.62
C LYS A 208 -3.49 14.17 17.13
N ILE A 209 -2.37 14.28 17.81
CA ILE A 209 -1.22 15.05 17.34
C ILE A 209 -0.21 14.03 16.82
N ILE A 210 0.23 14.16 15.57
CA ILE A 210 1.14 13.22 14.91
C ILE A 210 2.34 13.99 14.39
N SER A 211 3.54 13.49 14.66
CA SER A 211 4.78 14.11 14.23
C SER A 211 5.83 13.06 13.88
N CYS A 212 6.99 13.49 13.37
CA CYS A 212 8.13 12.59 13.16
C CYS A 212 9.00 12.45 14.43
N TYR A 213 9.92 11.48 14.43
CA TYR A 213 10.87 11.29 15.54
C TYR A 213 11.74 12.51 15.90
N LYS A 214 11.89 13.48 14.98
CA LYS A 214 12.64 14.73 15.24
C LYS A 214 11.87 15.73 16.10
N ASP A 215 10.54 15.60 16.22
CA ASP A 215 9.73 16.46 17.07
C ASP A 215 9.87 16.05 18.54
N LYS A 216 9.93 17.03 19.46
CA LYS A 216 10.06 16.79 20.91
C LYS A 216 8.73 16.89 21.66
N GLY A 217 7.66 17.35 21.02
CA GLY A 217 6.36 17.57 21.66
C GLY A 217 5.53 16.29 21.87
N ASN A 218 4.52 16.37 22.73
CA ASN A 218 3.54 15.30 22.94
C ASN A 218 2.80 14.99 21.65
N SER A 219 3.07 13.82 21.08
CA SER A 219 2.47 13.37 19.82
C SER A 219 2.77 11.90 19.56
N ILE A 220 1.96 11.29 18.70
CA ILE A 220 2.23 9.99 18.11
C ILE A 220 3.40 10.16 17.14
N LYS A 221 4.53 9.53 17.48
CA LYS A 221 5.75 9.59 16.67
C LYS A 221 5.71 8.60 15.52
N LEU A 222 6.03 9.07 14.32
CA LEU A 222 6.22 8.25 13.11
C LEU A 222 7.64 8.44 12.55
N PRO A 223 8.13 7.56 11.67
CA PRO A 223 9.38 7.77 10.94
C PRO A 223 9.38 9.08 10.14
N CYS A 224 8.30 9.31 9.40
CA CYS A 224 8.03 10.58 8.72
C CYS A 224 6.53 10.73 8.51
N ILE A 225 5.98 11.93 8.70
CA ILE A 225 4.55 12.20 8.44
C ILE A 225 4.18 12.05 6.95
N ALA A 226 5.16 12.16 6.05
CA ALA A 226 4.96 11.96 4.61
C ALA A 226 4.57 10.53 4.23
N MET A 227 4.67 9.58 5.17
CA MET A 227 4.18 8.21 4.95
C MET A 227 2.66 8.10 4.97
N LEU A 228 1.97 9.09 5.54
CA LEU A 228 0.52 9.12 5.62
C LEU A 228 -0.07 9.43 4.24
N SER A 229 -1.05 8.63 3.84
CA SER A 229 -1.85 8.83 2.64
C SER A 229 -3.17 9.53 2.97
N ALA A 230 -3.91 9.93 1.93
CA ALA A 230 -5.25 10.48 2.11
C ALA A 230 -6.18 9.52 2.88
N VAL A 231 -6.06 8.21 2.62
CA VAL A 231 -6.82 7.17 3.31
C VAL A 231 -6.46 7.14 4.80
N ASP A 232 -5.17 7.19 5.14
CA ASP A 232 -4.71 7.16 6.53
C ASP A 232 -5.26 8.36 7.31
N LEU A 233 -5.18 9.55 6.71
CA LEU A 233 -5.65 10.78 7.33
C LEU A 233 -7.18 10.81 7.48
N ALA A 234 -7.93 10.36 6.47
CA ALA A 234 -9.38 10.25 6.55
C ALA A 234 -9.81 9.27 7.67
N LEU A 235 -9.13 8.13 7.81
CA LEU A 235 -9.37 7.20 8.92
C LEU A 235 -9.05 7.83 10.27
N LEU A 236 -7.86 8.41 10.44
CA LEU A 236 -7.47 9.03 11.71
C LEU A 236 -8.43 10.16 12.11
N ARG A 237 -8.92 10.91 11.11
CA ARG A 237 -9.90 11.98 11.27
C ARG A 237 -11.29 11.50 11.66
N SER A 238 -11.65 10.25 11.36
CA SER A 238 -12.97 9.71 11.69
C SER A 238 -13.21 9.54 13.20
N SER A 239 -12.15 9.57 14.02
CA SER A 239 -12.26 9.44 15.48
C SER A 239 -11.90 10.69 16.28
N GLY A 240 -11.54 11.79 15.61
CA GLY A 240 -11.22 13.08 16.24
C GLY A 240 -10.44 13.99 15.30
N GLU A 241 -10.14 15.22 15.74
CA GLU A 241 -9.29 16.13 14.95
C GLU A 241 -7.86 15.59 14.83
N VAL A 242 -7.18 15.90 13.72
CA VAL A 242 -5.80 15.47 13.46
C VAL A 242 -4.92 16.69 13.24
N GLU A 243 -3.87 16.81 14.04
CA GLU A 243 -2.83 17.82 13.85
C GLU A 243 -1.52 17.14 13.46
N LEU A 244 -0.99 17.51 12.31
CA LEU A 244 0.32 17.06 11.84
C LEU A 244 1.38 18.12 12.16
N ARG A 245 2.51 17.71 12.74
CA ARG A 245 3.65 18.59 13.01
C ARG A 245 4.91 18.08 12.33
N CYS A 246 5.57 18.96 11.58
CA CYS A 246 6.91 18.76 11.06
C CYS A 246 7.83 19.84 11.64
N PRO A 247 8.88 19.48 12.40
CA PRO A 247 9.82 20.46 12.94
C PRO A 247 10.82 21.01 11.90
N GLY A 248 10.78 20.51 10.66
CA GLY A 248 11.73 20.86 9.61
C GLY A 248 12.91 19.91 9.51
N CYS A 249 13.27 19.51 8.29
CA CYS A 249 14.51 18.83 7.97
C CYS A 249 14.77 18.80 6.45
N GLU A 250 15.85 18.16 6.03
CA GLU A 250 16.21 17.89 4.63
C GLU A 250 15.10 17.17 3.82
N LEU A 251 14.17 16.48 4.49
CA LEU A 251 13.04 15.80 3.86
C LEU A 251 11.79 16.68 3.74
N SER A 252 11.74 17.88 4.33
CA SER A 252 10.57 18.77 4.27
C SER A 252 10.16 19.09 2.82
N LYS A 253 11.13 19.15 1.90
CA LYS A 253 10.89 19.33 0.45
C LYS A 253 10.01 18.25 -0.18
N ASN A 254 9.89 17.08 0.45
CA ASN A 254 9.06 15.98 -0.03
C ASN A 254 7.61 16.07 0.48
N LEU A 255 7.26 17.07 1.29
CA LEU A 255 5.94 17.21 1.89
C LEU A 255 4.88 17.77 0.95
N GLU A 256 5.24 18.20 -0.26
CA GLU A 256 4.29 18.84 -1.20
C GLU A 256 3.05 17.97 -1.46
N SER A 257 3.25 16.67 -1.68
CA SER A 257 2.11 15.75 -1.87
C SER A 257 1.25 15.63 -0.62
N LEU A 258 1.85 15.67 0.58
CA LEU A 258 1.11 15.61 1.84
C LEU A 258 0.35 16.91 2.09
N LYS A 259 0.96 18.07 1.81
CA LYS A 259 0.32 19.38 1.91
C LYS A 259 -0.95 19.43 1.08
N ARG A 260 -0.88 19.01 -0.19
CA ARG A 260 -2.06 18.90 -1.05
C ARG A 260 -3.14 17.99 -0.46
N ILE A 261 -2.77 16.78 -0.03
CA ILE A 261 -3.71 15.83 0.60
C ILE A 261 -4.39 16.45 1.82
N VAL A 262 -3.63 17.14 2.67
CA VAL A 262 -4.17 17.80 3.88
C VAL A 262 -5.10 18.94 3.49
N THR A 263 -4.73 19.78 2.53
CA THR A 263 -5.58 20.88 2.03
C THR A 263 -6.91 20.33 1.51
N ASP A 264 -6.86 19.36 0.60
CA ASP A 264 -8.03 18.76 -0.03
C ASP A 264 -8.95 18.11 1.03
N LEU A 265 -8.39 17.27 1.91
CA LEU A 265 -9.19 16.63 2.97
C LEU A 265 -9.74 17.63 3.99
N ASN A 266 -8.98 18.67 4.35
CA ASN A 266 -9.46 19.70 5.27
C ASN A 266 -10.58 20.54 4.64
N GLU A 267 -10.60 20.70 3.31
CA GLU A 267 -11.73 21.24 2.57
C GLU A 267 -12.95 20.31 2.59
N ALA A 268 -12.74 19.02 2.37
CA ALA A 268 -13.82 18.04 2.35
C ALA A 268 -14.46 17.81 3.72
N VAL A 269 -13.67 17.57 4.77
CA VAL A 269 -14.15 17.12 6.10
C VAL A 269 -13.73 17.99 7.28
N GLY A 270 -12.83 18.96 7.07
CA GLY A 270 -12.32 19.81 8.13
C GLY A 270 -11.59 19.05 9.25
N GLY A 271 -11.20 19.76 10.31
CA GLY A 271 -10.57 19.18 11.51
C GLY A 271 -9.20 18.54 11.27
N ILE A 272 -8.50 18.92 10.20
CA ILE A 272 -7.11 18.51 9.94
C ILE A 272 -6.25 19.77 9.85
N SER A 273 -5.13 19.80 10.57
CA SER A 273 -4.13 20.87 10.47
C SER A 273 -2.74 20.31 10.17
N LEU A 274 -1.90 21.14 9.56
CA LEU A 274 -0.49 20.83 9.31
C LEU A 274 0.36 22.03 9.67
N ILE A 275 1.33 21.82 10.55
CA ILE A 275 2.32 22.80 10.96
C ILE A 275 3.68 22.34 10.44
N THR A 276 4.28 23.17 9.59
CA THR A 276 5.66 23.02 9.11
C THR A 276 6.43 24.32 9.40
N PRO A 277 7.77 24.35 9.28
CA PRO A 277 8.51 25.60 9.47
C PRO A 277 8.15 26.65 8.42
N GLU A 278 7.84 26.23 7.20
CA GLU A 278 7.58 27.13 6.08
C GLU A 278 6.10 27.51 5.94
N ASP A 279 5.20 26.58 6.25
CA ASP A 279 3.76 26.72 6.02
C ASP A 279 2.92 26.24 7.21
N LYS A 280 1.74 26.84 7.36
CA LYS A 280 0.71 26.42 8.31
C LYS A 280 -0.63 26.28 7.60
N ILE A 281 -1.20 25.08 7.63
CA ILE A 281 -2.57 24.81 7.20
C ILE A 281 -3.44 24.78 8.45
N GLU A 282 -4.28 25.80 8.61
CA GLU A 282 -5.23 25.91 9.73
C GLU A 282 -6.38 24.92 9.58
N LYS A 283 -6.88 24.40 10.71
CA LYS A 283 -8.03 23.50 10.72
C LYS A 283 -9.31 24.23 10.32
N LYS A 284 -10.11 23.61 9.45
CA LYS A 284 -11.49 24.04 9.16
C LYS A 284 -12.48 23.36 10.12
N GLU A 285 -13.72 23.83 10.13
CA GLU A 285 -14.79 23.26 10.95
C GLU A 285 -14.97 21.76 10.67
N ALA A 286 -14.92 20.98 11.74
CA ALA A 286 -14.93 19.52 11.68
C ALA A 286 -16.32 19.01 11.30
N LYS A 287 -16.45 18.42 10.10
CA LYS A 287 -17.64 17.65 9.71
C LYS A 287 -17.63 16.28 10.36
N VAL A 288 -18.81 15.70 10.55
CA VAL A 288 -18.93 14.32 11.04
C VAL A 288 -18.46 13.38 9.94
N VAL A 289 -17.48 12.54 10.26
CA VAL A 289 -16.99 11.47 9.40
C VAL A 289 -17.33 10.17 10.10
N THR A 290 -18.32 9.45 9.59
CA THR A 290 -18.77 8.20 10.22
C THR A 290 -18.12 7.04 9.52
N ILE A 291 -17.39 6.22 10.28
CA ILE A 291 -16.90 4.91 9.83
C ILE A 291 -17.53 3.86 10.75
N SER A 292 -18.65 3.28 10.31
CA SER A 292 -19.54 2.39 11.08
C SER A 292 -19.04 0.95 11.15
N SER A 293 -18.24 0.50 10.18
CA SER A 293 -17.68 -0.85 10.12
C SER A 293 -16.15 -0.82 10.16
N PHE A 294 -15.59 -1.00 11.36
CA PHE A 294 -14.18 -1.37 11.53
C PHE A 294 -14.01 -2.88 11.34
N SER A 295 -14.50 -3.40 10.22
CA SER A 295 -14.10 -4.72 9.76
C SER A 295 -12.56 -4.81 9.70
N TYR A 296 -12.01 -6.02 9.75
CA TYR A 296 -10.56 -6.18 9.64
C TYR A 296 -10.10 -5.65 8.27
N LEU A 297 -9.44 -4.49 8.25
CA LEU A 297 -8.90 -3.87 7.05
C LEU A 297 -7.51 -4.45 6.76
N ALA A 298 -7.35 -5.19 5.67
CA ALA A 298 -6.07 -5.79 5.34
C ALA A 298 -5.10 -4.78 4.69
N ASN A 299 -5.61 -3.75 4.02
CA ASN A 299 -4.83 -2.78 3.26
C ASN A 299 -5.59 -1.46 3.01
N LYS A 300 -4.88 -0.45 2.47
CA LYS A 300 -5.46 0.88 2.17
C LYS A 300 -6.55 0.84 1.10
N ALA A 301 -6.50 -0.09 0.15
CA ALA A 301 -7.53 -0.20 -0.87
C ALA A 301 -8.90 -0.59 -0.27
N GLU A 302 -8.92 -1.56 0.63
CA GLU A 302 -10.13 -1.94 1.37
C GLU A 302 -10.62 -0.80 2.26
N ALA A 303 -9.70 -0.14 2.98
CA ALA A 303 -10.03 1.02 3.81
C ALA A 303 -10.69 2.12 2.99
N MET A 304 -10.15 2.40 1.81
CA MET A 304 -10.68 3.41 0.90
C MET A 304 -12.10 3.09 0.42
N GLN A 305 -12.39 1.83 0.09
CA GLN A 305 -13.74 1.40 -0.30
C GLN A 305 -14.75 1.59 0.83
N GLU A 306 -14.36 1.30 2.07
CA GLU A 306 -15.23 1.52 3.23
C GLU A 306 -15.47 3.00 3.50
N ILE A 307 -14.45 3.84 3.32
CA ILE A 307 -14.61 5.29 3.44
C ILE A 307 -15.58 5.82 2.38
N ILE A 308 -15.43 5.43 1.11
CA ILE A 308 -16.26 5.93 -0.01
C ILE A 308 -17.73 5.54 0.18
N LYS A 309 -18.02 4.32 0.65
CA LYS A 309 -19.41 3.87 0.89
C LYS A 309 -20.14 4.72 1.93
N GLN A 310 -19.41 5.30 2.88
CA GLN A 310 -20.00 5.88 4.08
C GLN A 310 -19.88 7.41 4.11
N ASN A 311 -18.90 7.96 3.40
CA ASN A 311 -18.61 9.38 3.37
C ASN A 311 -18.42 9.80 1.90
N ASN A 312 -19.27 10.70 1.41
CA ASN A 312 -19.16 11.30 0.09
C ASN A 312 -17.96 12.25 0.04
N LEU A 313 -16.75 11.68 -0.06
CA LEU A 313 -15.47 12.37 -0.08
C LEU A 313 -14.97 12.51 -1.53
N PRO A 314 -15.22 13.65 -2.21
CA PRO A 314 -14.88 13.81 -3.62
C PRO A 314 -13.36 13.69 -3.89
N ASP A 315 -12.52 14.17 -2.98
CA ASP A 315 -11.07 14.28 -3.19
C ASP A 315 -10.31 12.94 -3.17
N ILE A 316 -10.99 11.87 -2.77
CA ILE A 316 -10.45 10.51 -2.88
C ILE A 316 -11.21 9.68 -3.92
N THR A 317 -12.24 10.21 -4.57
CA THR A 317 -12.99 9.48 -5.61
C THR A 317 -12.42 9.73 -7.00
N TYR A 318 -12.55 8.72 -7.86
CA TYR A 318 -12.00 8.75 -9.22
C TYR A 318 -13.04 8.36 -10.23
N ASP A 319 -12.93 8.96 -11.41
CA ASP A 319 -13.75 8.61 -12.55
C ASP A 319 -12.91 8.14 -13.75
N ALA A 320 -13.43 7.15 -14.48
CA ALA A 320 -12.75 6.52 -15.60
C ALA A 320 -13.41 6.88 -16.94
N PHE A 321 -12.61 7.10 -17.97
CA PHE A 321 -13.09 7.41 -19.32
C PHE A 321 -12.35 6.54 -20.33
N VAL A 322 -13.05 6.05 -21.34
CA VAL A 322 -12.47 5.23 -22.41
C VAL A 322 -12.73 5.91 -23.75
N ASN A 323 -11.70 5.98 -24.59
CA ASN A 323 -11.81 6.47 -25.96
C ASN A 323 -12.28 5.31 -26.85
N GLU A 324 -13.48 5.47 -27.42
CA GLU A 324 -14.13 4.45 -28.24
C GLU A 324 -13.34 4.09 -29.51
N ASN A 325 -12.59 5.04 -30.07
CA ASN A 325 -11.85 4.87 -31.31
C ASN A 325 -10.51 4.14 -31.12
N SER A 326 -9.90 4.26 -29.95
CA SER A 326 -8.63 3.59 -29.65
C SER A 326 -8.76 2.36 -28.76
N CYS A 327 -9.84 2.21 -28.00
CA CYS A 327 -10.07 1.01 -27.20
C CYS A 327 -10.37 -0.20 -28.09
N THR A 328 -9.62 -1.27 -27.89
CA THR A 328 -9.73 -2.52 -28.66
C THR A 328 -10.46 -3.63 -27.90
N MET A 329 -10.99 -3.34 -26.70
CA MET A 329 -11.68 -4.31 -25.83
C MET A 329 -10.83 -5.57 -25.51
N CYS A 330 -9.52 -5.39 -25.33
CA CYS A 330 -8.59 -6.47 -24.96
C CYS A 330 -8.66 -6.92 -23.48
N GLU A 331 -9.58 -6.37 -22.69
CA GLU A 331 -9.84 -6.69 -21.27
C GLU A 331 -8.69 -6.45 -20.26
N SER A 332 -7.49 -6.05 -20.70
CA SER A 332 -6.31 -5.90 -19.83
C SER A 332 -6.56 -5.04 -18.59
N CYS A 333 -7.26 -3.90 -18.77
CA CYS A 333 -7.54 -2.98 -17.66
C CYS A 333 -8.46 -3.58 -16.58
N ALA A 334 -9.43 -4.43 -16.96
CA ALA A 334 -10.31 -5.12 -16.03
C ALA A 334 -9.55 -6.25 -15.31
N LYS A 335 -8.77 -7.03 -16.05
CA LYS A 335 -8.00 -8.16 -15.52
C LYS A 335 -6.96 -7.76 -14.46
N TRP A 336 -6.34 -6.59 -14.61
CA TRP A 336 -5.33 -6.09 -13.67
C TRP A 336 -5.90 -5.16 -12.60
N CYS A 337 -7.21 -4.89 -12.59
CA CYS A 337 -7.82 -4.03 -11.58
C CYS A 337 -7.84 -4.75 -10.22
N PRO A 338 -7.07 -4.30 -9.21
CA PRO A 338 -6.92 -5.05 -7.96
C PRO A 338 -8.18 -5.06 -7.10
N THR A 339 -9.07 -4.10 -7.33
CA THR A 339 -10.31 -3.91 -6.58
C THR A 339 -11.55 -4.32 -7.36
N SER A 340 -11.38 -4.82 -8.58
CA SER A 340 -12.48 -5.11 -9.51
C SER A 340 -13.42 -3.91 -9.71
N ALA A 341 -12.86 -2.70 -9.70
CA ALA A 341 -13.55 -1.48 -10.11
C ALA A 341 -13.85 -1.48 -11.62
N LEU A 342 -13.00 -2.13 -12.41
CA LEU A 342 -13.23 -2.39 -13.83
C LEU A 342 -13.54 -3.88 -14.01
N THR A 343 -14.65 -4.19 -14.67
CA THR A 343 -15.09 -5.57 -14.92
C THR A 343 -15.61 -5.71 -16.34
N ILE A 344 -15.40 -6.88 -16.95
CA ILE A 344 -16.07 -7.27 -18.20
C ILE A 344 -17.35 -8.02 -17.84
N GLU A 345 -18.46 -7.59 -18.42
CA GLU A 345 -19.74 -8.28 -18.32
C GLU A 345 -20.12 -8.80 -19.71
N TYR A 346 -20.41 -10.08 -19.80
CA TYR A 346 -20.90 -10.71 -21.01
C TYR A 346 -22.43 -10.73 -21.00
N THR A 347 -23.04 -10.33 -22.11
CA THR A 347 -24.48 -10.44 -22.38
C THR A 347 -24.70 -11.43 -23.53
N ASP A 348 -25.96 -11.77 -23.82
CA ASP A 348 -26.28 -12.74 -24.88
C ASP A 348 -25.74 -12.32 -26.25
N SER A 349 -25.68 -11.02 -26.54
CA SER A 349 -25.29 -10.44 -27.83
C SER A 349 -23.98 -9.66 -27.83
N GLY A 350 -23.33 -9.46 -26.69
CA GLY A 350 -22.14 -8.61 -26.62
C GLY A 350 -21.37 -8.70 -25.32
N GLU A 351 -20.38 -7.84 -25.21
CA GLU A 351 -19.61 -7.65 -23.99
C GLU A 351 -19.51 -6.16 -23.67
N LYS A 352 -19.39 -5.84 -22.38
CA LYS A 352 -19.22 -4.47 -21.94
C LYS A 352 -18.18 -4.35 -20.84
N LEU A 353 -17.38 -3.30 -20.93
CA LEU A 353 -16.47 -2.87 -19.88
C LEU A 353 -17.24 -1.93 -18.96
N SER A 354 -17.44 -2.33 -17.71
CA SER A 354 -18.13 -1.52 -16.72
C SER A 354 -17.17 -1.02 -15.63
N PHE A 355 -17.48 0.16 -15.10
CA PHE A 355 -16.72 0.82 -14.03
C PHE A 355 -17.61 1.08 -12.81
N ASN A 356 -17.13 0.68 -11.64
CA ASN A 356 -17.74 0.96 -10.35
C ASN A 356 -16.85 1.97 -9.58
N PRO A 357 -17.31 3.22 -9.40
CA PRO A 357 -16.55 4.25 -8.69
C PRO A 357 -16.24 3.89 -7.23
N ASP A 358 -17.14 3.22 -6.52
CA ASP A 358 -16.99 2.86 -5.10
C ASP A 358 -15.83 1.88 -4.85
N LYS A 359 -15.43 1.15 -5.90
CA LYS A 359 -14.32 0.20 -5.85
C LYS A 359 -13.01 0.83 -6.34
N CYS A 360 -13.07 1.98 -7.00
CA CYS A 360 -11.90 2.58 -7.64
C CYS A 360 -11.03 3.31 -6.61
N ILE A 361 -9.73 2.98 -6.61
CA ILE A 361 -8.77 3.54 -5.65
C ILE A 361 -7.75 4.49 -6.29
N GLY A 362 -7.98 4.91 -7.53
CA GLY A 362 -7.06 5.86 -8.18
C GLY A 362 -5.68 5.31 -8.54
N CYS A 363 -5.45 3.99 -8.46
CA CYS A 363 -4.10 3.40 -8.59
C CYS A 363 -3.46 3.50 -9.98
N LYS A 364 -4.22 3.91 -11.01
CA LYS A 364 -3.78 4.06 -12.42
C LYS A 364 -3.21 2.81 -13.10
N ILE A 365 -3.28 1.63 -12.48
CA ILE A 365 -2.84 0.35 -13.09
C ILE A 365 -3.52 0.13 -14.43
N CYS A 366 -4.81 0.46 -14.55
CA CYS A 366 -5.57 0.34 -15.80
C CYS A 366 -4.96 1.13 -16.97
N ILE A 367 -4.37 2.30 -16.70
CA ILE A 367 -3.67 3.12 -17.70
C ILE A 367 -2.35 2.46 -18.08
N ASN A 368 -1.59 1.98 -17.09
CA ASN A 368 -0.26 1.40 -17.29
C ASN A 368 -0.29 0.09 -18.09
N VAL A 369 -1.34 -0.73 -17.92
CA VAL A 369 -1.50 -2.01 -18.63
C VAL A 369 -2.22 -1.88 -19.97
N CYS A 370 -2.66 -0.68 -20.34
CA CYS A 370 -3.36 -0.45 -21.59
C CYS A 370 -2.37 -0.51 -22.77
N PRO A 371 -2.51 -1.48 -23.69
CA PRO A 371 -1.62 -1.59 -24.84
C PRO A 371 -1.90 -0.49 -25.88
N GLU A 372 -3.10 0.08 -25.86
CA GLU A 372 -3.56 1.06 -26.84
C GLU A 372 -3.14 2.49 -26.46
N GLY A 373 -2.56 3.21 -27.42
CA GLY A 373 -1.99 4.56 -27.25
C GLY A 373 -0.47 4.57 -27.34
N ASP A 374 0.18 5.70 -27.02
CA ASP A 374 1.63 5.83 -27.19
C ASP A 374 2.38 4.75 -26.37
N ASN A 375 3.48 4.23 -26.93
CA ASN A 375 4.29 3.14 -26.40
C ASN A 375 5.03 3.46 -25.08
N GLY A 376 4.67 4.54 -24.37
CA GLY A 376 5.26 4.98 -23.10
C GLY A 376 4.40 4.61 -21.89
N CYS A 377 5.04 4.17 -20.81
CA CYS A 377 4.38 3.72 -19.57
C CYS A 377 3.83 4.83 -18.64
N SER A 378 3.91 6.12 -18.97
CA SER A 378 3.64 7.13 -17.93
C SER A 378 2.95 8.43 -18.34
N SER A 379 2.68 8.72 -19.61
CA SER A 379 2.00 9.99 -19.94
C SER A 379 1.41 10.09 -21.37
N GLY A 380 1.24 8.97 -22.08
CA GLY A 380 0.69 8.96 -23.44
C GLY A 380 -0.84 9.09 -23.48
N ASN A 381 -1.38 9.38 -24.67
CA ASN A 381 -2.81 9.29 -24.96
C ASN A 381 -3.26 7.81 -24.97
N LYS A 382 -3.32 7.19 -23.79
CA LYS A 382 -3.87 5.84 -23.61
C LYS A 382 -5.37 5.83 -23.88
N ALA A 383 -5.89 4.68 -24.30
CA ALA A 383 -7.32 4.52 -24.55
C ALA A 383 -8.18 4.68 -23.30
N ILE A 384 -7.64 4.39 -22.11
CA ILE A 384 -8.31 4.62 -20.83
C ILE A 384 -7.64 5.75 -20.05
N LYS A 385 -8.47 6.61 -19.43
CA LYS A 385 -8.06 7.72 -18.57
C LYS A 385 -8.74 7.58 -17.20
N LEU A 386 -8.05 8.03 -16.17
CA LEU A 386 -8.54 8.07 -14.79
C LEU A 386 -8.28 9.47 -14.23
N VAL A 387 -9.31 10.13 -13.75
CA VAL A 387 -9.25 11.50 -13.23
C VAL A 387 -9.92 11.57 -11.85
N PRO A 388 -9.50 12.48 -10.95
CA PRO A 388 -10.27 12.78 -9.75
C PRO A 388 -11.70 13.19 -10.11
N ALA A 389 -12.68 12.67 -9.40
CA ALA A 389 -14.08 12.96 -9.67
C ALA A 389 -14.48 14.31 -9.06
N LYS A 390 -15.13 15.19 -9.85
CA LYS A 390 -15.63 16.49 -9.35
C LYS A 390 -16.86 16.35 -8.44
N LYS A 391 -17.59 15.25 -8.58
CA LYS A 391 -18.76 14.88 -7.79
C LYS A 391 -18.70 13.40 -7.49
N VAL A 392 -19.07 13.02 -6.28
CA VAL A 392 -19.19 11.61 -5.91
C VAL A 392 -20.37 11.01 -6.67
N SER A 393 -20.11 9.97 -7.46
CA SER A 393 -21.13 9.15 -8.10
C SER A 393 -20.93 7.72 -7.63
N HIS A 394 -22.01 7.08 -7.17
CA HIS A 394 -22.02 5.66 -6.80
C HIS A 394 -22.56 4.79 -7.94
N GLU A 395 -22.98 5.41 -9.05
CA GLU A 395 -23.60 4.70 -10.15
C GLU A 395 -22.55 3.95 -10.96
N LYS A 396 -22.78 2.65 -11.13
CA LYS A 396 -21.98 1.83 -12.03
C LYS A 396 -22.25 2.27 -13.46
N LYS A 397 -21.18 2.56 -14.22
CA LYS A 397 -21.28 3.02 -15.60
C LYS A 397 -20.66 2.05 -16.60
N ASP A 398 -21.25 1.97 -17.78
CA ASP A 398 -20.67 1.25 -18.91
C ASP A 398 -19.71 2.18 -19.65
N LEU A 399 -18.42 1.81 -19.72
CA LEU A 399 -17.37 2.59 -20.37
C LEU A 399 -17.26 2.29 -21.87
N MET A 400 -17.51 1.04 -22.25
CA MET A 400 -17.34 0.55 -23.62
C MET A 400 -18.24 -0.66 -23.81
N LYS A 401 -18.79 -0.83 -25.02
CA LYS A 401 -19.55 -2.01 -25.44
C LYS A 401 -19.01 -2.48 -26.78
N ASP A 402 -19.00 -3.78 -26.99
CA ASP A 402 -18.61 -4.38 -28.27
C ASP A 402 -19.35 -5.69 -28.50
N GLU A 403 -19.39 -6.12 -29.75
CA GLU A 403 -20.00 -7.40 -30.14
C GLU A 403 -19.10 -8.57 -29.76
N ILE A 404 -19.70 -9.62 -29.20
CA ILE A 404 -18.99 -10.84 -28.87
C ILE A 404 -18.94 -11.74 -30.11
N VAL A 405 -17.74 -12.09 -30.53
CA VAL A 405 -17.54 -13.02 -31.64
C VAL A 405 -17.44 -14.45 -31.10
N ARG A 406 -18.33 -15.31 -31.59
CA ARG A 406 -18.35 -16.74 -31.27
C ARG A 406 -17.80 -17.56 -32.42
N CYS A 407 -17.22 -18.70 -32.09
CA CYS A 407 -16.69 -19.63 -33.08
C CYS A 407 -17.84 -20.17 -33.95
N LYS A 408 -17.72 -20.04 -35.28
CA LYS A 408 -18.72 -20.56 -36.23
C LYS A 408 -18.98 -22.07 -36.17
N VAL A 409 -18.07 -22.84 -35.55
CA VAL A 409 -18.17 -24.30 -35.48
C VAL A 409 -18.73 -24.78 -34.14
N CYS A 410 -18.15 -24.32 -33.02
CA CYS A 410 -18.54 -24.79 -31.69
C CYS A 410 -19.21 -23.75 -30.78
N GLY A 411 -19.38 -22.51 -31.23
CA GLY A 411 -20.02 -21.44 -30.45
C GLY A 411 -19.20 -20.86 -29.29
N ALA A 412 -17.97 -21.37 -29.06
CA ALA A 412 -17.06 -20.85 -28.03
C ALA A 412 -16.72 -19.37 -28.26
N ILE A 413 -16.59 -18.60 -27.17
CA ILE A 413 -16.20 -17.18 -27.24
C ILE A 413 -14.77 -17.08 -27.81
N VAL A 414 -14.60 -16.25 -28.84
CA VAL A 414 -13.30 -15.98 -29.46
C VAL A 414 -12.73 -14.65 -28.94
N GLY A 415 -13.59 -13.65 -28.77
CA GLY A 415 -13.24 -12.32 -28.26
C GLY A 415 -14.13 -11.24 -28.86
N SER A 416 -13.75 -9.98 -28.67
CA SER A 416 -14.49 -8.82 -29.16
C SER A 416 -14.28 -8.56 -30.65
N ARG A 417 -15.29 -8.00 -31.35
CA ARG A 417 -15.16 -7.60 -32.76
C ARG A 417 -14.00 -6.63 -32.98
N LYS A 418 -13.82 -5.63 -32.11
CA LYS A 418 -12.70 -4.67 -32.16
C LYS A 418 -11.34 -5.36 -31.99
N SER A 419 -11.21 -6.31 -31.07
CA SER A 419 -9.99 -7.10 -30.89
C SER A 419 -9.65 -7.89 -32.15
N LEU A 420 -10.64 -8.54 -32.79
CA LEU A 420 -10.43 -9.28 -34.04
C LEU A 420 -10.04 -8.35 -35.21
N ASN A 421 -10.67 -7.18 -35.31
CA ASN A 421 -10.34 -6.18 -36.33
C ASN A 421 -8.90 -5.67 -36.19
N LEU A 422 -8.41 -5.49 -34.96
CA LEU A 422 -7.00 -5.15 -34.72
C LEU A 422 -6.07 -6.26 -35.21
N VAL A 423 -6.36 -7.52 -34.88
CA VAL A 423 -5.57 -8.67 -35.34
C VAL A 423 -5.52 -8.72 -36.87
N LYS A 424 -6.66 -8.53 -37.54
CA LYS A 424 -6.75 -8.49 -39.01
C LYS A 424 -5.85 -7.38 -39.59
N LYS A 425 -5.88 -6.19 -38.99
CA LYS A 425 -5.04 -5.05 -39.39
C LYS A 425 -3.55 -5.37 -39.23
N ILE A 426 -3.13 -5.87 -38.07
CA ILE A 426 -1.72 -6.23 -37.80
C ILE A 426 -1.22 -7.32 -38.76
N MET A 427 -2.05 -8.32 -39.05
CA MET A 427 -1.69 -9.38 -40.00
C MET A 427 -1.49 -8.81 -41.41
N LYS A 428 -2.40 -7.94 -41.86
CA LYS A 428 -2.29 -7.27 -43.16
C LYS A 428 -1.03 -6.41 -43.26
N GLU A 429 -0.71 -5.65 -42.22
CA GLU A 429 0.53 -4.84 -42.15
C GLU A 429 1.80 -5.69 -42.21
N ARG A 430 1.74 -6.95 -41.78
CA ARG A 430 2.82 -7.94 -41.87
C ARG A 430 2.81 -8.76 -43.17
N GLY A 431 1.96 -8.39 -44.14
CA GLY A 431 1.85 -9.09 -45.42
C GLY A 431 1.16 -10.46 -45.35
N LEU A 432 0.41 -10.74 -44.28
CA LEU A 432 -0.35 -11.98 -44.12
C LEU A 432 -1.81 -11.73 -44.47
N GLU A 433 -2.37 -12.50 -45.41
CA GLU A 433 -3.81 -12.49 -45.66
C GLU A 433 -4.57 -13.22 -44.54
N CYS A 434 -5.59 -12.56 -44.01
CA CYS A 434 -6.43 -13.09 -42.94
C CYS A 434 -7.90 -12.79 -43.24
N ASP A 435 -8.69 -13.85 -43.46
CA ASP A 435 -10.12 -13.77 -43.70
C ASP A 435 -10.94 -13.83 -42.39
N ASP A 436 -12.15 -13.25 -42.41
CA ASP A 436 -13.01 -13.20 -41.22
C ASP A 436 -13.47 -14.60 -40.79
N GLU A 437 -13.57 -15.52 -41.74
CA GLU A 437 -13.84 -16.92 -41.46
C GLU A 437 -12.77 -17.55 -40.56
N TRP A 438 -11.49 -17.30 -40.81
CA TRP A 438 -10.39 -17.74 -39.96
C TRP A 438 -10.42 -17.10 -38.57
N LEU A 439 -10.71 -15.79 -38.50
CA LEU A 439 -10.74 -15.03 -37.24
C LEU A 439 -11.90 -15.43 -36.34
N GLU A 440 -13.08 -15.69 -36.90
CA GLU A 440 -14.32 -16.08 -36.22
C GLU A 440 -14.35 -17.58 -35.83
N ARG A 441 -13.18 -18.17 -35.59
CA ARG A 441 -13.01 -19.55 -35.11
C ARG A 441 -12.08 -19.58 -33.89
N CYS A 442 -12.38 -20.49 -32.95
CA CYS A 442 -11.53 -20.72 -31.79
C CYS A 442 -10.18 -21.32 -32.23
N PRO A 443 -9.13 -21.31 -31.38
CA PRO A 443 -7.78 -21.77 -31.76
C PRO A 443 -7.75 -23.16 -32.41
N THR A 444 -8.56 -24.11 -31.93
CA THR A 444 -8.67 -25.46 -32.50
C THR A 444 -9.23 -25.45 -33.92
N HIS A 445 -10.45 -24.92 -34.11
CA HIS A 445 -11.10 -24.90 -35.43
C HIS A 445 -10.41 -23.97 -36.43
N ARG A 446 -9.65 -22.99 -35.94
CA ARG A 446 -8.80 -22.13 -36.75
C ARG A 446 -7.63 -22.91 -37.35
N ALA A 447 -6.99 -23.78 -36.57
CA ALA A 447 -5.94 -24.67 -37.06
C ALA A 447 -6.48 -25.66 -38.11
N GLU A 448 -7.68 -26.20 -37.88
CA GLU A 448 -8.36 -27.09 -38.82
C GLU A 448 -8.69 -26.39 -40.15
N TYR A 449 -9.27 -25.19 -40.08
CA TYR A 449 -9.59 -24.40 -41.26
C TYR A 449 -8.32 -24.01 -42.05
N SER A 450 -7.25 -23.61 -41.36
CA SER A 450 -5.94 -23.38 -41.99
C SER A 450 -5.42 -24.62 -42.72
N PHE A 451 -5.49 -25.79 -42.08
CA PHE A 451 -5.05 -27.05 -42.68
C PHE A 451 -5.87 -27.40 -43.92
N GLN A 452 -7.19 -27.31 -43.84
CA GLN A 452 -8.09 -27.57 -44.98
C GLN A 452 -7.81 -26.61 -46.15
N LYS A 453 -7.60 -25.32 -45.86
CA LYS A 453 -7.31 -24.30 -46.88
C LYS A 453 -5.94 -24.51 -47.53
N PHE A 454 -4.93 -24.90 -46.76
CA PHE A 454 -3.57 -25.11 -47.27
C PHE A 454 -3.42 -26.38 -48.11
N PHE A 455 -4.06 -27.49 -47.70
CA PHE A 455 -3.94 -28.79 -48.37
C PHE A 455 -5.07 -29.09 -49.37
N GLY A 456 -6.04 -28.18 -49.55
CA GLY A 456 -7.19 -28.39 -50.45
C GLY A 456 -8.06 -29.58 -50.09
N MET A 457 -7.99 -30.05 -48.83
CA MET A 457 -8.64 -31.28 -48.37
C MET A 457 -9.91 -30.98 -47.57
N LYS A 458 -11.02 -31.69 -47.85
CA LYS A 458 -12.20 -31.80 -46.97
C LYS A 458 -11.95 -32.75 -45.77
N ALA A 459 -10.76 -32.72 -45.19
CA ALA A 459 -10.43 -33.62 -44.08
C ALA A 459 -11.09 -33.10 -42.79
N LYS A 460 -12.02 -33.87 -42.23
CA LYS A 460 -12.55 -33.67 -40.87
C LYS A 460 -11.44 -34.05 -39.87
N PHE A 461 -10.70 -33.06 -39.39
CA PHE A 461 -9.79 -33.25 -38.26
C PHE A 461 -10.66 -33.65 -37.04
N ARG A 462 -10.40 -34.80 -36.44
CA ARG A 462 -11.06 -35.16 -35.17
C ARG A 462 -10.18 -34.60 -34.05
N PRO A 463 -10.63 -33.64 -33.24
CA PRO A 463 -9.85 -33.20 -32.08
C PRO A 463 -9.65 -34.39 -31.14
N ARG A 464 -8.45 -34.54 -30.57
CA ARG A 464 -8.26 -35.43 -29.42
C ARG A 464 -9.17 -34.91 -28.30
N ARG A 465 -10.12 -35.74 -27.88
CA ARG A 465 -11.01 -35.50 -26.75
C ARG A 465 -10.23 -34.89 -25.58
N GLY A 466 -10.71 -33.78 -25.05
CA GLY A 466 -10.19 -33.21 -23.81
C GLY A 466 -10.42 -34.17 -22.63
N PRO A 467 -9.75 -33.95 -21.48
CA PRO A 467 -9.71 -34.90 -20.36
C PRO A 467 -11.06 -35.28 -19.71
N ASN A 468 -12.18 -34.70 -20.14
CA ASN A 468 -13.48 -34.85 -19.48
C ASN A 468 -14.58 -35.53 -20.33
N GLU A 469 -14.26 -36.12 -21.49
CA GLU A 469 -15.22 -37.00 -22.19
C GLU A 469 -15.03 -38.45 -21.76
N VAL A 470 -15.66 -38.79 -20.63
CA VAL A 470 -15.87 -40.17 -20.20
C VAL A 470 -16.85 -40.82 -21.17
N GLY A 471 -16.52 -42.05 -21.58
CA GLY A 471 -17.11 -42.75 -22.71
C GLY A 471 -18.63 -42.97 -22.65
N GLY A 472 -19.19 -43.11 -23.85
CA GLY A 472 -20.54 -43.59 -24.08
C GLY A 472 -20.54 -44.41 -25.37
N VAL A 473 -20.49 -45.74 -25.16
CA VAL A 473 -20.74 -46.89 -26.06
C VAL A 473 -19.80 -47.07 -27.25
#